data_AF-A0A517VW75-F1
#
_entry.id   AF-A0A517VW75-F1
#
_cell.length_a   1.000
_cell.length_b   1.000
_cell.length_c   1.000
_cell.angle_alpha   90.00
_cell.angle_beta   90.00
_cell.angle_gamma   90.00
#
_symmetry.space_group_name_H-M   'P 1'
#
loop_
_entity.id
_entity.type
_entity.pdbx_description
1 polymer ?
#
loop_
_entity_poly.entity_id
_entity_poly.type
_entity_poly.pdbx_seq_one_letter_code
_entity_poly.pdbx_strand_id
1 'polypeptide(L)'
;MVIRFLCKCGKKLKAPDEYIGKKVSCSKCGHISRVPDKEKVLAAKEKSKLSSASYVQLPPLSEVHKPEEHDSEETSPKKPEAPASSNIANQLLRHTDSSKADKTDSFDSGKPKPEESKQKKKTGIKKWLDENQYAKEVGKHYAKMILPGAAVVILVCYGLYSLMSSMVKTVDHPPLEIVSGIVTLDGQPLPRAEVTFVPQDTWKEDKKPAQSVGITDEQGKFSLNYLKDLKGAAVGNHIVRIVSYEKQVPAIYNVKSVLTYEVKDKNKDVEFKLISK
;
A
#
# COMPACT_ATOMS: atom_id res chain seq x y z
N MET A 1 32.45 4.97 23.78
CA MET A 1 31.57 3.95 23.13
C MET A 1 31.88 2.55 23.66
N VAL A 2 30.93 1.61 23.66
CA VAL A 2 31.18 0.23 24.14
C VAL A 2 31.48 -0.75 22.99
N ILE A 3 32.63 -1.39 23.04
CA ILE A 3 33.07 -2.44 22.11
C ILE A 3 32.59 -3.79 22.64
N ARG A 4 31.99 -4.58 21.76
CA ARG A 4 31.52 -5.94 22.07
C ARG A 4 32.36 -6.94 21.30
N PHE A 5 32.95 -7.91 21.99
CA PHE A 5 33.79 -8.94 21.38
C PHE A 5 33.64 -10.27 22.10
N LEU A 6 34.07 -11.35 21.46
CA LEU A 6 33.95 -12.71 21.99
C LEU A 6 35.23 -13.13 22.73
N CYS A 7 35.07 -13.71 23.92
CA CYS A 7 36.13 -14.46 24.57
C CYS A 7 36.31 -15.82 23.88
N LYS A 8 37.48 -16.44 24.04
CA LYS A 8 37.76 -17.81 23.54
C LYS A 8 36.75 -18.85 24.02
N CYS A 9 36.15 -18.66 25.20
CA CYS A 9 35.10 -19.54 25.71
C CYS A 9 33.70 -19.27 25.10
N GLY A 10 33.60 -18.42 24.07
CA GLY A 10 32.34 -18.05 23.41
C GLY A 10 31.51 -16.97 24.11
N LYS A 11 31.92 -16.46 25.28
CA LYS A 11 31.17 -15.41 26.01
C LYS A 11 31.38 -14.04 25.36
N LYS A 12 30.29 -13.31 25.14
CA LYS A 12 30.31 -11.90 24.69
C LYS A 12 30.74 -11.01 25.86
N LEU A 13 31.85 -10.30 25.69
CA LEU A 13 32.38 -9.31 26.61
C LEU A 13 32.09 -7.90 26.09
N LYS A 14 31.96 -6.94 27.01
CA LYS A 14 31.76 -5.51 26.73
C LYS A 14 32.89 -4.74 27.39
N ALA A 15 33.55 -3.86 26.66
CA ALA A 15 34.57 -2.97 27.20
C ALA A 15 34.37 -1.55 26.62
N PRO A 16 34.62 -0.48 27.37
CA PRO A 16 34.71 0.86 26.81
C PRO A 16 35.84 0.94 25.78
N ASP A 17 35.74 1.88 24.85
CA ASP A 17 36.74 2.19 23.82
C ASP A 17 38.10 2.61 24.40
N GLU A 18 38.12 3.22 25.58
CA GLU A 18 39.36 3.52 26.33
C GLU A 18 40.21 2.28 26.67
N TYR A 19 39.64 1.07 26.49
CA TYR A 19 40.30 -0.20 26.74
C TYR A 19 40.78 -0.89 25.47
N ILE A 20 40.68 -0.28 24.28
CA ILE A 20 41.27 -0.82 23.05
C ILE A 20 42.75 -1.15 23.27
N GLY A 21 43.15 -2.38 22.93
CA GLY A 21 44.52 -2.89 23.13
C GLY A 21 44.84 -3.34 24.57
N LYS A 22 44.05 -2.94 25.58
CA LYS A 22 44.22 -3.37 26.98
C LYS A 22 43.68 -4.79 27.20
N LYS A 23 44.20 -5.43 28.25
CA LYS A 23 43.83 -6.77 28.69
C LYS A 23 42.61 -6.70 29.63
N VAL A 24 41.59 -7.50 29.37
CA VAL A 24 40.42 -7.65 30.25
C VAL A 24 40.12 -9.12 30.51
N SER A 25 39.69 -9.43 31.72
CA SER A 25 39.39 -10.80 32.16
C SER A 25 37.95 -11.20 31.83
N CYS A 26 37.76 -12.41 31.33
CA CYS A 26 36.45 -12.97 31.09
C CYS A 26 35.78 -13.40 32.42
N SER A 27 34.59 -12.88 32.71
CA SER A 27 33.82 -13.24 33.90
C SER A 27 33.24 -14.66 33.92
N LYS A 28 33.48 -15.49 32.89
CA LYS A 28 33.04 -16.89 32.86
C LYS A 28 34.19 -17.89 33.00
N CYS A 29 35.34 -17.62 32.38
CA CYS A 29 36.46 -18.57 32.37
C CYS A 29 37.77 -17.98 32.89
N GLY A 30 37.79 -16.72 33.34
CA GLY A 30 39.00 -16.03 33.81
C GLY A 30 40.01 -15.68 32.72
N HIS A 31 39.86 -16.19 31.49
CA HIS A 31 40.81 -15.95 30.41
C HIS A 31 40.95 -14.44 30.11
N ILE A 32 42.20 -14.00 29.98
CA ILE A 32 42.56 -12.62 29.68
C ILE A 32 42.54 -12.41 28.17
N SER A 33 41.54 -11.66 27.69
CA SER A 33 41.37 -11.30 26.28
C SER A 33 41.71 -9.83 26.07
N ARG A 34 42.39 -9.50 24.96
CA ARG A 34 42.63 -8.10 24.59
C ARG A 34 41.43 -7.53 23.87
N VAL A 35 41.08 -6.27 24.17
CA VAL A 35 39.99 -5.58 23.47
C VAL A 35 40.45 -5.26 22.04
N PRO A 36 39.73 -5.75 21.02
CA PRO A 36 40.10 -5.55 19.62
C PRO A 36 39.82 -4.12 19.15
N ASP A 37 40.61 -3.66 18.19
CA ASP A 37 40.42 -2.39 17.53
C ASP A 37 39.14 -2.36 16.68
N LYS A 38 38.50 -1.19 16.61
CA LYS A 38 37.23 -0.94 15.93
C LYS A 38 37.29 -1.32 14.46
N GLU A 39 38.40 -1.02 13.76
CA GLU A 39 38.58 -1.38 12.35
C GLU A 39 38.60 -2.89 12.12
N LYS A 40 39.22 -3.65 13.03
CA LYS A 40 39.31 -5.12 12.94
C LYS A 40 37.99 -5.79 13.27
N VAL A 41 37.17 -5.21 14.15
CA VAL A 41 35.82 -5.71 14.46
C VAL A 41 34.87 -5.51 13.28
N LEU A 42 34.98 -4.39 12.56
CA LEU A 42 34.20 -4.12 11.35
C LEU A 42 34.59 -5.09 10.22
N ALA A 43 35.89 -5.30 10.00
CA ALA A 43 36.39 -6.26 9.01
C ALA A 43 36.02 -7.74 9.34
N ALA A 44 35.99 -8.13 10.61
CA ALA A 44 35.59 -9.48 11.02
C ALA A 44 34.08 -9.74 10.82
N LYS A 45 33.24 -8.69 10.96
CA LYS A 45 31.79 -8.77 10.75
C LYS A 45 31.42 -8.87 9.27
N GLU A 46 32.22 -8.29 8.37
CA GLU A 46 32.07 -8.49 6.92
C GLU A 46 32.43 -9.92 6.50
N LYS A 47 33.53 -10.48 7.03
CA LYS A 47 33.95 -11.85 6.72
C LYS A 47 32.95 -12.90 7.22
N SER A 48 32.32 -12.71 8.38
CA SER A 48 31.33 -13.67 8.90
C SER A 48 29.98 -13.62 8.16
N LYS A 49 29.65 -12.50 7.50
CA LYS A 49 28.44 -12.42 6.65
C LYS A 49 28.60 -13.14 5.32
N LEU A 50 29.84 -13.29 4.84
CA LEU A 50 30.13 -13.95 3.56
C LEU A 50 30.09 -15.47 3.65
N SER A 51 30.34 -16.07 4.83
CA SER A 51 30.35 -17.53 4.99
C SER A 51 28.99 -18.15 5.32
N SER A 52 27.95 -17.36 5.60
CA SER A 52 26.61 -17.87 5.92
C SER A 52 25.64 -17.89 4.73
N ALA A 53 26.10 -17.51 3.52
CA ALA A 53 25.30 -17.50 2.29
C ALA A 53 25.48 -18.75 1.42
N SER A 54 26.25 -19.75 1.86
CA SER A 54 26.50 -20.97 1.10
C SER A 54 25.93 -22.18 1.84
N TYR A 55 24.64 -22.47 1.60
CA TYR A 55 24.08 -23.80 1.28
C TYR A 55 22.55 -23.71 1.29
N VAL A 56 21.94 -23.26 0.20
CA VAL A 56 20.60 -23.71 -0.19
C VAL A 56 20.77 -24.44 -1.50
N GLN A 57 20.94 -25.75 -1.41
CA GLN A 57 20.99 -26.63 -2.57
C GLN A 57 19.57 -26.73 -3.13
N LEU A 58 19.31 -26.09 -4.27
CA LEU A 58 18.06 -26.27 -5.02
C LEU A 58 18.07 -27.65 -5.69
N PRO A 59 16.95 -28.39 -5.70
CA PRO A 59 16.84 -29.67 -6.39
C PRO A 59 16.94 -29.49 -7.93
N PRO A 60 17.43 -30.51 -8.65
CA PRO A 60 17.67 -30.42 -10.09
C PRO A 60 16.37 -30.31 -10.89
N LEU A 61 16.41 -29.43 -11.89
CA LEU A 61 15.41 -29.21 -12.93
C LEU A 61 15.38 -30.40 -13.90
N SER A 62 14.56 -31.41 -13.62
CA SER A 62 14.19 -32.41 -14.62
C SER A 62 12.82 -32.99 -14.30
N GLU A 63 11.77 -32.29 -14.73
CA GLU A 63 10.55 -32.90 -15.30
C GLU A 63 9.66 -31.79 -15.86
N VAL A 64 9.97 -31.44 -17.11
CA VAL A 64 9.09 -30.70 -18.01
C VAL A 64 7.94 -31.65 -18.37
N HIS A 65 6.74 -31.42 -17.84
CA HIS A 65 5.52 -31.94 -18.45
C HIS A 65 4.95 -30.89 -19.42
N LYS A 66 5.00 -31.27 -20.69
CA LYS A 66 4.46 -30.56 -21.85
C LYS A 66 2.92 -30.69 -21.86
N PRO A 67 2.13 -29.62 -22.06
CA PRO A 67 0.73 -29.78 -22.43
C PRO A 67 0.64 -30.08 -23.92
N GLU A 68 -0.04 -31.20 -24.26
CA GLU A 68 -0.41 -31.55 -25.62
C GLU A 68 -1.56 -30.67 -26.13
N GLU A 69 -1.41 -30.19 -27.36
CA GLU A 69 -2.49 -29.65 -28.18
C GLU A 69 -3.44 -30.78 -28.59
N HIS A 70 -4.74 -30.56 -28.47
CA HIS A 70 -5.74 -31.30 -29.24
C HIS A 70 -6.83 -30.34 -29.67
N ASP A 71 -6.81 -29.99 -30.96
CA ASP A 71 -7.94 -29.45 -31.70
C ASP A 71 -9.01 -30.54 -31.88
N SER A 72 -10.29 -30.17 -31.75
CA SER A 72 -11.29 -30.16 -32.84
C SER A 72 -12.74 -30.43 -32.39
N GLU A 73 -13.64 -29.62 -32.96
CA GLU A 73 -15.03 -29.91 -33.34
C GLU A 73 -16.19 -29.94 -32.31
N GLU A 74 -16.92 -28.81 -32.32
CA GLU A 74 -18.37 -28.63 -32.46
C GLU A 74 -19.29 -29.88 -32.41
N THR A 75 -20.17 -29.94 -31.40
CA THR A 75 -21.63 -30.10 -31.59
C THR A 75 -22.42 -29.88 -30.29
N SER A 76 -23.44 -29.02 -30.35
CA SER A 76 -24.52 -28.88 -29.36
C SER A 76 -25.39 -30.16 -29.35
N PRO A 77 -26.10 -30.55 -28.25
CA PRO A 77 -27.33 -29.83 -27.85
C PRO A 77 -27.77 -29.88 -26.36
N LYS A 78 -28.61 -28.88 -26.00
CA LYS A 78 -29.78 -28.90 -25.08
C LYS A 78 -29.64 -28.80 -23.53
N LYS A 79 -30.02 -27.61 -23.03
CA LYS A 79 -30.87 -27.19 -21.87
C LYS A 79 -31.45 -28.29 -20.94
N PRO A 80 -31.45 -28.14 -19.59
CA PRO A 80 -32.50 -27.42 -18.81
C PRO A 80 -31.95 -26.44 -17.74
N GLU A 81 -32.39 -25.17 -17.75
CA GLU A 81 -33.38 -24.56 -16.82
C GLU A 81 -32.95 -24.44 -15.35
N ALA A 82 -32.65 -23.19 -14.94
CA ALA A 82 -32.49 -22.76 -13.55
C ALA A 82 -33.82 -22.17 -13.03
N PRO A 83 -34.20 -22.39 -11.75
CA PRO A 83 -35.44 -21.90 -11.18
C PRO A 83 -35.37 -20.42 -10.78
N ALA A 84 -36.54 -19.79 -10.91
CA ALA A 84 -36.85 -18.41 -10.61
C ALA A 84 -36.98 -18.10 -9.12
N SER A 85 -36.52 -16.91 -8.70
CA SER A 85 -37.09 -16.02 -7.67
C SER A 85 -36.07 -14.89 -7.44
N SER A 86 -36.35 -13.59 -7.42
CA SER A 86 -37.54 -12.88 -6.97
C SER A 86 -37.57 -11.47 -7.61
N ASN A 87 -38.52 -11.23 -8.52
CA ASN A 87 -38.83 -9.89 -9.05
C ASN A 87 -40.00 -9.27 -8.26
N ILE A 88 -39.83 -9.14 -6.93
CA ILE A 88 -40.87 -8.55 -6.06
C ILE A 88 -40.88 -7.01 -6.17
N ALA A 89 -39.78 -6.39 -6.61
CA ALA A 89 -39.68 -4.93 -6.67
C ALA A 89 -40.52 -4.28 -7.80
N ASN A 90 -40.82 -5.02 -8.88
CA ASN A 90 -41.52 -4.45 -10.05
C ASN A 90 -43.05 -4.66 -10.05
N GLN A 91 -43.59 -5.45 -9.12
CA GLN A 91 -45.03 -5.76 -9.08
C GLN A 91 -45.86 -4.78 -8.24
N LEU A 92 -45.24 -3.90 -7.44
CA LEU A 92 -45.96 -2.94 -6.59
C LEU A 92 -46.15 -1.54 -7.21
N LEU A 93 -45.65 -1.30 -8.43
CA LEU A 93 -45.72 0.03 -9.08
C LEU A 93 -46.79 0.14 -10.18
N ARG A 94 -47.72 -0.80 -10.31
CA ARG A 94 -48.72 -0.79 -11.40
C ARG A 94 -50.19 -0.85 -10.98
N HIS A 95 -50.51 -0.66 -9.70
CA HIS A 95 -51.90 -0.59 -9.23
C HIS A 95 -52.29 0.78 -8.70
N THR A 96 -52.13 1.82 -9.52
CA THR A 96 -52.97 3.01 -9.42
C THR A 96 -52.95 3.70 -10.78
N ASP A 97 -53.77 3.23 -11.72
CA ASP A 97 -54.30 4.08 -12.80
C ASP A 97 -55.33 3.30 -13.64
N SER A 98 -56.61 3.52 -13.36
CA SER A 98 -57.68 3.80 -14.33
C SER A 98 -59.05 3.33 -13.87
N SER A 99 -59.94 4.28 -13.57
CA SER A 99 -61.34 4.21 -14.02
C SER A 99 -61.95 5.62 -14.14
N LYS A 100 -62.13 6.03 -15.41
CA LYS A 100 -63.21 6.88 -15.98
C LYS A 100 -64.57 6.62 -15.30
N ALA A 101 -65.60 7.47 -15.27
CA ALA A 101 -66.04 8.67 -15.99
C ALA A 101 -67.24 9.27 -15.18
N ASP A 102 -67.61 10.55 -15.35
CA ASP A 102 -68.89 10.97 -15.98
C ASP A 102 -69.08 12.51 -15.97
N LYS A 103 -69.85 13.01 -16.94
CA LYS A 103 -70.21 14.42 -17.21
C LYS A 103 -71.31 14.93 -16.26
N THR A 104 -71.33 16.24 -15.96
CA THR A 104 -72.40 17.21 -16.34
C THR A 104 -72.19 18.63 -15.76
N ASP A 105 -72.33 19.60 -16.66
CA ASP A 105 -73.03 20.90 -16.60
C ASP A 105 -72.70 22.07 -15.64
N SER A 106 -72.54 23.22 -16.32
CA SER A 106 -73.05 24.57 -16.01
C SER A 106 -72.24 25.55 -15.14
N PHE A 107 -71.76 26.61 -15.83
CA PHE A 107 -72.02 28.04 -15.58
C PHE A 107 -71.87 28.57 -14.13
N ASP A 108 -70.87 29.42 -13.87
CA ASP A 108 -71.05 30.87 -13.67
C ASP A 108 -69.76 31.55 -13.16
N SER A 109 -69.68 32.81 -13.53
CA SER A 109 -68.67 33.85 -13.46
C SER A 109 -68.24 34.24 -12.04
N GLY A 110 -66.96 34.62 -11.88
CA GLY A 110 -66.57 35.43 -10.73
C GLY A 110 -65.08 35.44 -10.43
N LYS A 111 -64.34 36.41 -10.96
CA LYS A 111 -63.06 36.85 -10.36
C LYS A 111 -63.40 37.50 -9.01
N PRO A 112 -62.58 37.32 -7.96
CA PRO A 112 -61.46 38.27 -7.82
C PRO A 112 -60.17 37.63 -7.27
N LYS A 113 -59.02 38.23 -7.66
CA LYS A 113 -57.79 38.16 -6.85
C LYS A 113 -58.08 38.83 -5.50
N PRO A 114 -57.57 38.30 -4.37
CA PRO A 114 -56.45 39.03 -3.77
C PRO A 114 -55.41 38.15 -3.04
N GLU A 115 -54.23 38.76 -2.98
CA GLU A 115 -53.27 38.76 -1.87
C GLU A 115 -52.46 37.51 -1.51
N GLU A 116 -51.15 37.70 -1.68
CA GLU A 116 -50.09 37.07 -0.91
C GLU A 116 -50.45 36.93 0.57
N SER A 117 -50.45 35.70 1.07
CA SER A 117 -49.98 35.45 2.42
C SER A 117 -48.93 34.35 2.41
N LYS A 118 -47.72 34.73 2.78
CA LYS A 118 -46.57 33.86 3.01
C LYS A 118 -46.86 32.93 4.19
N GLN A 119 -47.61 31.85 3.98
CA GLN A 119 -47.63 30.75 4.95
C GLN A 119 -46.45 29.83 4.68
N LYS A 120 -45.38 30.04 5.45
CA LYS A 120 -44.28 29.08 5.62
C LYS A 120 -44.89 27.70 5.92
N LYS A 121 -44.90 26.79 4.94
CA LYS A 121 -45.20 25.37 5.13
C LYS A 121 -44.23 24.81 6.16
N LYS A 122 -44.63 24.75 7.43
CA LYS A 122 -43.94 23.93 8.44
C LYS A 122 -44.05 22.49 7.92
N THR A 123 -42.91 21.87 7.68
CA THR A 123 -42.76 20.51 7.16
C THR A 123 -43.67 19.54 7.94
N GLY A 124 -44.43 18.69 7.24
CA GLY A 124 -45.54 17.90 7.79
C GLY A 124 -45.22 17.09 9.05
N ILE A 125 -43.96 16.68 9.22
CA ILE A 125 -43.46 15.97 10.40
C ILE A 125 -43.61 16.83 11.68
N LYS A 126 -43.33 18.13 11.60
CA LYS A 126 -43.37 19.03 12.77
C LYS A 126 -44.81 19.32 13.18
N LYS A 127 -45.72 19.46 12.21
CA LYS A 127 -47.16 19.65 12.45
C LYS A 127 -47.79 18.38 13.05
N TRP A 128 -47.49 17.21 12.48
CA TRP A 128 -47.96 15.92 13.00
C TRP A 128 -47.46 15.63 14.42
N LEU A 129 -46.18 15.93 14.71
CA LEU A 129 -45.63 15.78 16.05
C LEU A 129 -46.29 16.76 17.03
N ASP A 130 -46.70 17.95 16.55
CA ASP A 130 -47.32 18.96 17.40
C ASP A 130 -48.76 18.63 17.81
N GLU A 131 -49.54 18.05 16.88
CA GLU A 131 -50.94 17.61 17.07
C GLU A 131 -51.06 16.32 17.89
N ASN A 132 -50.06 15.43 17.81
CA ASN A 132 -50.13 14.12 18.45
C ASN A 132 -49.47 14.16 19.84
N GLN A 133 -50.21 14.63 20.84
CA GLN A 133 -49.73 14.80 22.23
C GLN A 133 -49.16 13.50 22.82
N TYR A 134 -49.76 12.35 22.47
CA TYR A 134 -49.25 11.04 22.85
C TYR A 134 -47.84 10.83 22.29
N ALA A 135 -47.61 11.08 21.00
CA ALA A 135 -46.29 10.91 20.35
C ALA A 135 -45.19 11.78 20.97
N LYS A 136 -45.53 12.98 21.46
CA LYS A 136 -44.60 13.85 22.20
C LYS A 136 -44.19 13.27 23.55
N GLU A 137 -45.14 12.72 24.31
CA GLU A 137 -44.87 12.20 25.65
C GLU A 137 -44.14 10.84 25.61
N VAL A 138 -44.54 9.91 24.72
CA VAL A 138 -43.72 8.71 24.48
C VAL A 138 -42.36 9.09 23.89
N GLY A 139 -42.29 10.05 22.95
CA GLY A 139 -41.03 10.52 22.39
C GLY A 139 -40.05 11.05 23.45
N LYS A 140 -40.51 11.86 24.40
CA LYS A 140 -39.69 12.30 25.54
C LYS A 140 -39.27 11.14 26.43
N HIS A 141 -40.17 10.19 26.73
CA HIS A 141 -39.87 9.07 27.61
C HIS A 141 -38.82 8.12 26.99
N TYR A 142 -38.99 7.78 25.72
CA TYR A 142 -38.01 6.98 24.97
C TYR A 142 -36.70 7.74 24.75
N ALA A 143 -36.73 9.04 24.47
CA ALA A 143 -35.51 9.84 24.37
C ALA A 143 -34.73 9.85 25.69
N LYS A 144 -35.41 9.98 26.83
CA LYS A 144 -34.77 9.97 28.17
C LYS A 144 -34.15 8.60 28.51
N MET A 145 -34.69 7.51 27.99
CA MET A 145 -34.13 6.16 28.17
C MET A 145 -33.03 5.81 27.15
N ILE A 146 -33.17 6.23 25.89
CA ILE A 146 -32.25 5.85 24.80
C ILE A 146 -31.02 6.78 24.73
N LEU A 147 -31.15 8.08 25.03
CA LEU A 147 -30.00 9.01 25.01
C LEU A 147 -28.79 8.51 25.83
N PRO A 148 -28.93 8.09 27.10
CA PRO A 148 -27.77 7.65 27.88
C PRO A 148 -27.16 6.36 27.32
N GLY A 149 -28.00 5.42 26.86
CA GLY A 149 -27.52 4.18 26.23
C GLY A 149 -26.78 4.47 24.92
N ALA A 150 -27.34 5.33 24.07
CA ALA A 150 -26.71 5.76 22.83
C ALA A 150 -25.40 6.52 23.08
N ALA A 151 -25.34 7.38 24.09
CA ALA A 151 -24.11 8.10 24.47
C ALA A 151 -23.01 7.14 24.93
N VAL A 152 -23.34 6.12 25.73
CA VAL A 152 -22.39 5.08 26.14
C VAL A 152 -21.91 4.27 24.92
N VAL A 153 -22.81 3.87 24.03
CA VAL A 153 -22.45 3.15 22.80
C VAL A 153 -21.55 4.00 21.91
N ILE A 154 -21.84 5.31 21.75
CA ILE A 154 -21.01 6.23 20.97
C ILE A 154 -19.63 6.37 21.61
N LEU A 155 -19.54 6.49 22.94
CA LEU A 155 -18.26 6.57 23.66
C LEU A 155 -17.44 5.28 23.50
N VAL A 156 -18.08 4.11 23.57
CA VAL A 156 -17.44 2.81 23.34
C VAL A 156 -16.97 2.71 21.89
N CYS A 157 -17.81 3.04 20.91
CA CYS A 157 -17.44 3.05 19.49
C CYS A 157 -16.30 4.04 19.19
N TYR A 158 -16.32 5.22 19.80
CA TYR A 158 -15.25 6.20 19.66
C TYR A 158 -13.94 5.72 20.30
N GLY A 159 -14.01 5.11 21.49
CA GLY A 159 -12.86 4.50 22.14
C GLY A 159 -12.25 3.34 21.33
N LEU A 160 -13.11 2.47 20.78
CA LEU A 160 -12.68 1.38 19.89
C LEU A 160 -12.08 1.93 18.60
N TYR A 161 -12.69 2.94 17.98
CA TYR A 161 -12.16 3.61 16.79
C TYR A 161 -10.80 4.27 17.07
N SER A 162 -10.64 4.94 18.21
CA SER A 162 -9.38 5.56 18.63
C SER A 162 -8.28 4.53 18.93
N LEU A 163 -8.65 3.40 19.53
CA LEU A 163 -7.73 2.28 19.76
C LEU A 163 -7.28 1.65 18.43
N MET A 164 -8.23 1.42 17.51
CA MET A 164 -7.93 0.86 16.19
C MET A 164 -7.07 1.81 15.36
N SER A 165 -7.36 3.11 15.34
CA SER A 165 -6.57 4.09 14.60
C SER A 165 -5.17 4.27 15.18
N SER A 166 -4.99 4.14 16.49
CA SER A 166 -3.66 4.17 17.13
C SER A 166 -2.78 2.96 16.78
N MET A 167 -3.37 1.82 16.39
CA MET A 167 -2.61 0.64 15.94
C MET A 167 -2.23 0.72 14.46
N VAL A 168 -2.95 1.51 13.65
CA VAL A 168 -2.60 1.77 12.25
C VAL A 168 -1.49 2.82 12.21
N LYS A 169 -0.24 2.36 12.34
CA LYS A 169 0.92 3.19 12.07
C LYS A 169 0.94 3.52 10.58
N THR A 170 0.63 4.77 10.22
CA THR A 170 0.87 5.29 8.88
C THR A 170 2.37 5.21 8.60
N VAL A 171 2.76 4.50 7.54
CA VAL A 171 4.16 4.45 7.12
C VAL A 171 4.49 5.79 6.50
N ASP A 172 5.19 6.64 7.26
CA ASP A 172 5.75 7.89 6.74
C ASP A 172 6.67 7.57 5.54
N HIS A 173 6.37 8.18 4.39
CA HIS A 173 7.17 8.06 3.18
C HIS A 173 7.56 9.45 2.65
N PRO A 174 8.74 9.57 1.99
CA PRO A 174 9.13 10.79 1.31
C PRO A 174 8.14 11.14 0.20
N PRO A 175 8.16 12.39 -0.29
CA PRO A 175 7.50 12.73 -1.55
C PRO A 175 8.01 11.77 -2.63
N LEU A 176 7.09 11.10 -3.31
CA LEU A 176 7.38 10.12 -4.34
C LEU A 176 6.94 10.67 -5.69
N GLU A 177 7.72 10.38 -6.72
CA GLU A 177 7.38 10.68 -8.11
C GLU A 177 7.40 9.45 -8.99
N ILE A 178 6.47 9.42 -9.95
CA ILE A 178 6.33 8.29 -10.87
C ILE A 178 7.49 8.35 -11.87
N VAL A 179 8.35 7.33 -11.82
CA VAL A 179 9.49 7.17 -12.72
C VAL A 179 9.27 5.92 -13.57
N SER A 180 9.14 6.15 -14.87
CA SER A 180 9.14 5.15 -15.92
C SER A 180 10.27 5.42 -16.90
N GLY A 181 10.70 4.38 -17.59
CA GLY A 181 11.77 4.52 -18.56
C GLY A 181 12.04 3.26 -19.36
N ILE A 182 13.08 3.31 -20.18
CA ILE A 182 13.59 2.20 -20.99
C ILE A 182 15.08 2.01 -20.75
N VAL A 183 15.52 0.75 -20.65
CA VAL A 183 16.92 0.36 -20.55
C VAL A 183 17.31 -0.38 -21.83
N THR A 184 18.42 0.08 -22.42
CA THR A 184 19.03 -0.56 -23.58
C THR A 184 20.47 -0.93 -23.28
N LEU A 185 20.95 -2.03 -23.85
CA LEU A 185 22.35 -2.48 -23.82
C LEU A 185 22.82 -2.65 -25.27
N ASP A 186 23.85 -1.90 -25.66
CA ASP A 186 24.40 -1.87 -27.03
C ASP A 186 23.32 -1.58 -28.10
N GLY A 187 22.37 -0.71 -27.76
CA GLY A 187 21.25 -0.32 -28.63
C GLY A 187 20.09 -1.32 -28.68
N GLN A 188 20.18 -2.47 -28.01
CA GLN A 188 19.08 -3.43 -27.89
C GLN A 188 18.32 -3.25 -26.58
N PRO A 189 17.00 -3.46 -26.54
CA PRO A 189 16.26 -3.48 -25.28
C PRO A 189 16.81 -4.57 -24.36
N LEU A 190 16.89 -4.25 -23.06
CA LEU A 190 17.40 -5.17 -22.05
C LEU A 190 16.25 -5.69 -21.20
N PRO A 191 15.74 -6.91 -21.49
CA PRO A 191 14.62 -7.48 -20.72
C PRO A 191 15.07 -8.11 -19.40
N ARG A 192 14.12 -8.22 -18.47
CA ARG A 192 14.27 -8.83 -17.13
C ARG A 192 15.50 -8.33 -16.36
N ALA A 193 15.83 -7.05 -16.53
CA ALA A 193 16.85 -6.36 -15.76
C ALA A 193 16.21 -5.64 -14.58
N GLU A 194 16.84 -5.79 -13.42
CA GLU A 194 16.49 -5.09 -12.19
C GLU A 194 17.15 -3.71 -12.19
N VAL A 195 16.33 -2.67 -12.10
CA VAL A 195 16.73 -1.27 -12.01
C VAL A 195 16.45 -0.80 -10.58
N THR A 196 17.49 -0.44 -9.85
CA THR A 196 17.42 0.01 -8.46
C THR A 196 17.87 1.46 -8.33
N PHE A 197 17.03 2.31 -7.76
CA PHE A 197 17.33 3.71 -7.47
C PHE A 197 17.70 3.84 -5.99
N VAL A 198 18.98 4.12 -5.72
CA VAL A 198 19.51 4.27 -4.37
C VAL A 198 19.58 5.77 -4.02
N PRO A 199 18.71 6.27 -3.13
CA PRO A 199 18.69 7.68 -2.73
C PRO A 199 19.99 8.07 -2.03
N GLN A 200 20.53 9.23 -2.39
CA GLN A 200 21.72 9.81 -1.76
C GLN A 200 21.35 10.81 -0.67
N ASP A 201 20.22 11.50 -0.85
CA ASP A 201 19.76 12.56 0.04
C ASP A 201 18.96 12.01 1.24
N THR A 202 19.02 12.74 2.36
CA THR A 202 18.17 12.49 3.53
C THR A 202 16.86 13.26 3.40
N TRP A 203 15.76 12.66 3.83
CA TRP A 203 14.44 13.31 3.74
C TRP A 203 13.98 13.97 5.05
N LYS A 204 13.95 13.22 6.16
CA LYS A 204 13.57 13.70 7.51
C LYS A 204 14.64 13.27 8.51
N GLU A 205 15.08 14.15 9.40
CA GLU A 205 15.91 13.84 10.60
C GLU A 205 16.79 12.56 10.46
N ASP A 206 17.82 12.62 9.60
CA ASP A 206 18.78 11.53 9.32
C ASP A 206 18.20 10.22 8.74
N LYS A 207 16.91 10.17 8.41
CA LYS A 207 16.28 9.07 7.69
C LYS A 207 16.54 9.21 6.20
N LYS A 208 17.24 8.21 5.66
CA LYS A 208 17.36 8.01 4.22
C LYS A 208 16.10 7.33 3.68
N PRO A 209 15.56 7.80 2.54
CA PRO A 209 14.55 7.07 1.81
C PRO A 209 14.99 5.62 1.51
N ALA A 210 14.01 4.74 1.35
CA ALA A 210 14.26 3.40 0.84
C ALA A 210 14.69 3.44 -0.63
N GLN A 211 15.39 2.40 -1.09
CA GLN A 211 15.67 2.25 -2.51
C GLN A 211 14.40 1.85 -3.26
N SER A 212 14.24 2.36 -4.48
CA SER A 212 13.11 1.99 -5.36
C SER A 212 13.59 0.97 -6.39
N VAL A 213 12.75 -0.02 -6.71
CA VAL A 213 13.13 -1.12 -7.60
C VAL A 213 12.09 -1.28 -8.70
N GLY A 214 12.55 -1.49 -9.93
CA GLY A 214 11.75 -1.85 -11.09
C GLY A 214 12.40 -2.98 -11.87
N ILE A 215 11.59 -3.76 -12.58
CA ILE A 215 12.08 -4.81 -13.49
C ILE A 215 11.69 -4.40 -14.90
N THR A 216 12.60 -4.56 -15.85
CA THR A 216 12.33 -4.28 -17.26
C THR A 216 11.53 -5.38 -17.92
N ASP A 217 10.59 -5.00 -18.79
CA ASP A 217 9.82 -5.89 -19.66
C ASP A 217 10.60 -6.33 -20.91
N GLU A 218 9.95 -7.07 -21.81
CA GLU A 218 10.56 -7.53 -23.08
C GLU A 218 11.05 -6.39 -23.98
N GLN A 219 10.43 -5.21 -23.87
CA GLN A 219 10.80 -4.00 -24.60
C GLN A 219 11.84 -3.18 -23.84
N GLY A 220 12.34 -3.66 -22.70
CA GLY A 220 13.30 -2.97 -21.85
C GLY A 220 12.69 -1.86 -21.01
N LYS A 221 11.36 -1.70 -20.97
CA LYS A 221 10.69 -0.66 -20.19
C LYS A 221 10.54 -1.07 -18.74
N PHE A 222 10.75 -0.14 -17.82
CA PHE A 222 10.59 -0.36 -16.39
C PHE A 222 9.70 0.72 -15.76
N SER A 223 9.11 0.36 -14.62
CA SER A 223 8.44 1.28 -13.71
C SER A 223 8.96 1.03 -12.30
N LEU A 224 9.38 2.08 -11.61
CA LEU A 224 9.92 1.96 -10.26
C LEU A 224 8.81 1.83 -9.22
N ASN A 225 9.06 1.01 -8.22
CA ASN A 225 8.24 0.90 -7.01
C ASN A 225 9.12 1.19 -5.80
N TYR A 226 8.70 2.15 -4.97
CA TYR A 226 9.40 2.55 -3.75
C TYR A 226 9.17 1.53 -2.63
N LEU A 227 7.91 1.11 -2.46
CA LEU A 227 7.49 0.04 -1.56
C LEU A 227 6.43 -0.82 -2.27
N LYS A 228 6.05 -1.96 -1.67
CA LYS A 228 5.12 -2.93 -2.26
C LYS A 228 3.87 -2.30 -2.86
N ASP A 229 3.33 -1.28 -2.19
CA ASP A 229 2.07 -0.62 -2.57
C ASP A 229 2.26 0.84 -3.04
N LEU A 230 3.51 1.34 -3.08
CA LEU A 230 3.82 2.72 -3.47
C LEU A 230 4.69 2.74 -4.72
N LYS A 231 4.11 3.21 -5.81
CA LYS A 231 4.81 3.42 -7.09
C LYS A 231 5.67 4.67 -7.04
N GLY A 232 6.73 4.67 -7.84
CA GLY A 232 7.65 5.78 -8.00
C GLY A 232 8.95 5.64 -7.22
N ALA A 233 9.68 6.74 -7.14
CA ALA A 233 10.90 6.90 -6.37
C ALA A 233 10.84 8.19 -5.54
N ALA A 234 11.62 8.26 -4.46
CA ALA A 234 11.71 9.49 -3.68
C ALA A 234 12.21 10.65 -4.54
N VAL A 235 11.76 11.87 -4.28
CA VAL A 235 12.30 13.08 -4.92
C VAL A 235 13.70 13.35 -4.40
N GLY A 236 14.67 13.61 -5.28
CA GLY A 236 16.08 13.87 -4.93
C GLY A 236 17.09 13.18 -5.84
N ASN A 237 18.35 13.11 -5.39
CA ASN A 237 19.44 12.48 -6.12
C ASN A 237 19.51 10.97 -5.87
N HIS A 238 19.59 10.18 -6.94
CA HIS A 238 19.71 8.73 -6.89
C HIS A 238 20.93 8.24 -7.64
N ILE A 239 21.59 7.21 -7.10
CA ILE A 239 22.50 6.35 -7.84
C ILE A 239 21.67 5.20 -8.40
N VAL A 240 21.71 5.02 -9.72
CA VAL A 240 20.94 4.00 -10.44
C VAL A 240 21.79 2.76 -10.61
N ARG A 241 21.32 1.60 -10.18
CA ARG A 241 22.02 0.32 -10.34
C ARG A 241 21.20 -0.59 -11.22
N ILE A 242 21.84 -1.14 -12.25
CA ILE A 242 21.19 -2.03 -13.20
C ILE A 242 21.89 -3.38 -13.17
N VAL A 243 21.13 -4.42 -12.88
CA VAL A 243 21.59 -5.80 -12.87
C VAL A 243 20.70 -6.60 -13.81
N SER A 244 21.28 -7.37 -14.71
CA SER A 244 20.52 -8.30 -15.55
C SER A 244 20.97 -9.73 -15.24
N TYR A 245 20.01 -10.64 -15.21
CA TYR A 245 20.25 -12.07 -15.04
C TYR A 245 20.48 -12.79 -16.39
N GLU A 246 20.06 -12.19 -17.50
CA GLU A 246 20.18 -12.78 -18.84
C GLU A 246 21.43 -12.33 -19.58
N LYS A 247 21.74 -11.03 -19.51
CA LYS A 247 22.88 -10.45 -20.20
C LYS A 247 23.89 -9.92 -19.19
N GLN A 248 25.17 -10.07 -19.49
CA GLN A 248 26.22 -9.55 -18.63
C GLN A 248 26.28 -8.01 -18.75
N VAL A 249 25.87 -7.33 -17.68
CA VAL A 249 25.98 -5.86 -17.58
C VAL A 249 27.30 -5.50 -16.89
N PRO A 250 28.10 -4.56 -17.44
CA PRO A 250 29.36 -4.15 -16.85
C PRO A 250 29.24 -3.65 -15.40
N ALA A 251 30.31 -3.87 -14.63
CA ALA A 251 30.31 -3.56 -13.20
C ALA A 251 30.14 -2.06 -12.86
N ILE A 252 30.43 -1.20 -13.85
CA ILE A 252 30.27 0.26 -13.78
C ILE A 252 28.82 0.72 -13.74
N TYR A 253 27.85 -0.17 -13.97
CA TYR A 253 26.42 0.11 -13.88
C TYR A 253 25.74 -0.62 -12.71
N ASN A 254 26.47 -1.48 -11.97
CA ASN A 254 25.93 -2.27 -10.85
C ASN A 254 26.45 -1.80 -9.48
N VAL A 255 27.45 -2.47 -8.92
CA VAL A 255 28.09 -2.25 -7.62
C VAL A 255 28.83 -0.91 -7.59
N LYS A 256 29.51 -0.56 -8.69
CA LYS A 256 30.25 0.71 -8.82
C LYS A 256 29.51 1.66 -9.77
N SER A 257 28.19 1.73 -9.63
CA SER A 257 27.39 2.49 -10.58
C SER A 257 27.81 3.95 -10.64
N VAL A 258 28.14 4.41 -11.85
CA VAL A 258 28.36 5.82 -12.18
C VAL A 258 27.08 6.51 -12.64
N LEU A 259 25.98 5.75 -12.81
CA LEU A 259 24.71 6.30 -13.24
C LEU A 259 24.06 7.06 -12.09
N THR A 260 23.83 8.35 -12.32
CA THR A 260 23.09 9.21 -11.40
C THR A 260 21.85 9.74 -12.08
N TYR A 261 20.73 9.79 -11.36
CA TYR A 261 19.50 10.37 -11.84
C TYR A 261 18.85 11.22 -10.75
N GLU A 262 18.44 12.43 -11.11
CA GLU A 262 17.75 13.34 -10.22
C GLU A 262 16.24 13.25 -10.47
N VAL A 263 15.49 12.84 -9.45
CA VAL A 263 14.04 12.73 -9.51
C VAL A 263 13.42 14.08 -9.13
N LYS A 264 12.63 14.67 -10.03
CA LYS A 264 11.95 15.97 -9.87
C LYS A 264 10.45 15.82 -10.08
N ASP A 265 9.69 16.78 -9.56
CA ASP A 265 8.26 16.90 -9.81
C ASP A 265 8.02 17.04 -11.33
N LYS A 266 7.30 16.08 -11.92
CA LYS A 266 7.00 15.95 -13.37
C LYS A 266 8.18 15.51 -14.25
N ASN A 267 8.67 14.31 -14.02
CA ASN A 267 9.69 13.72 -14.87
C ASN A 267 9.15 13.19 -16.22
N LYS A 268 10.02 13.26 -17.23
CA LYS A 268 9.86 12.60 -18.53
C LYS A 268 10.36 11.16 -18.44
N ASP A 269 9.89 10.30 -19.33
CA ASP A 269 10.37 8.93 -19.47
C ASP A 269 11.91 8.90 -19.57
N VAL A 270 12.52 8.10 -18.71
CA VAL A 270 13.98 8.01 -18.56
C VAL A 270 14.53 7.00 -19.55
N GLU A 271 15.63 7.33 -20.23
CA GLU A 271 16.32 6.38 -21.10
C GLU A 271 17.73 6.10 -20.58
N PHE A 272 18.02 4.85 -20.24
CA PHE A 272 19.36 4.40 -19.85
C PHE A 272 19.99 3.61 -21.00
N LYS A 273 21.04 4.17 -21.61
CA LYS A 273 21.84 3.53 -22.66
C LYS A 273 23.10 2.95 -22.05
N LEU A 274 23.15 1.63 -21.96
CA LEU A 274 24.28 0.88 -21.44
C LEU A 274 25.17 0.41 -22.59
N ILE A 275 26.47 0.40 -22.34
CA ILE A 275 27.49 -0.08 -23.28
C ILE A 275 28.21 -1.24 -22.63
N SER A 276 28.40 -2.37 -23.32
CA SER A 276 29.04 -3.57 -22.76
C SER A 276 30.58 -3.49 -22.65
N LYS A 277 31.21 -2.57 -23.41
CA LYS A 277 32.68 -2.40 -23.51
C LYS A 277 33.32 -1.70 -22.31
#